data_AF-A0A7W5YA42-F1
#
_entry.id   AF-A0A7W5YA42-F1
#
_cell.length_a   1.000
_cell.length_b   1.000
_cell.length_c   1.000
_cell.angle_alpha   90.00
_cell.angle_beta   90.00
_cell.angle_gamma   90.00
#
_symmetry.space_group_name_H-M   'P 1'
#
loop_
_entity.id
_entity.type
_entity.pdbx_description
1 polymer ?
#
loop_
_entity_poly.entity_id
_entity_poly.type
_entity_poly.pdbx_seq_one_letter_code
_entity_poly.pdbx_strand_id
1 'polypeptide(L)'
;MSAINPDPIPEPTPEEVARGLAELERHVASQAPAAPSPAELPGATRRVLRLRAEVAEAHQLADLQADDTPLMLDTPKVRKRRKQAQEAARLHALAQDPQMRAWQAARMRRLLVSVAMVVLALSLAWSTAGVQQFAAEGAPAWSPAWLFAWLVEPFMSLALLVVVGARAYMGTRGQPITNRILTRIEGLFLALTFGMNAWPHLPWSLPEGETFTVGGVVLHIIGPTVAVAIVTALPIILAAFANLDHGTRAPLTGLTYGGNAGVSTALIERARTLIASGELPAEPSAYRLQRTLGCAMDDARAVRDALRNDPTTGKD
;
A
#
# COMPACT_ATOMS: atom_id res chain seq x y z
N MET A 1 -48.90 -75.14 30.72
CA MET A 1 -48.02 -73.99 30.48
C MET A 1 -48.66 -72.78 31.16
N SER A 2 -48.25 -72.46 32.38
CA SER A 2 -48.72 -71.26 33.09
C SER A 2 -47.87 -70.07 32.64
N ALA A 3 -48.52 -69.05 32.08
CA ALA A 3 -47.89 -67.78 31.76
C ALA A 3 -47.70 -66.97 33.06
N ILE A 4 -46.45 -66.67 33.40
CA ILE A 4 -46.10 -65.73 34.46
C ILE A 4 -46.32 -64.33 33.88
N ASN A 5 -47.34 -63.63 34.37
CA ASN A 5 -47.53 -62.21 34.10
C ASN A 5 -46.53 -61.44 34.99
N PRO A 6 -45.54 -60.70 34.43
CA PRO A 6 -44.70 -59.86 35.26
C PRO A 6 -45.53 -58.68 35.77
N ASP A 7 -45.44 -58.42 37.08
CA ASP A 7 -46.08 -57.26 37.70
C ASP A 7 -45.62 -55.95 37.04
N PRO A 8 -46.50 -54.94 36.93
CA PRO A 8 -46.13 -53.65 36.38
C PRO A 8 -45.07 -52.98 37.25
N ILE A 9 -43.98 -52.53 36.61
CA ILE A 9 -42.91 -51.78 37.27
C ILE A 9 -43.54 -50.48 37.81
N PRO A 10 -43.41 -50.17 39.11
CA PRO A 10 -43.96 -48.94 39.68
C PRO A 10 -43.31 -47.72 39.03
N GLU A 11 -44.13 -46.77 38.59
CA GLU A 11 -43.64 -45.51 38.05
C GLU A 11 -42.91 -44.72 39.14
N PRO A 12 -41.71 -44.17 38.85
CA PRO A 12 -40.95 -43.41 39.83
C PRO A 12 -41.72 -42.16 40.24
N THR A 13 -41.77 -41.92 41.54
CA THR A 13 -42.42 -40.74 42.11
C THR A 13 -41.66 -39.46 41.71
N PRO A 14 -42.34 -38.30 41.65
CA PRO A 14 -41.68 -37.02 41.32
C PRO A 14 -40.49 -36.68 42.22
N GLU A 15 -40.52 -37.12 43.49
CA GLU A 15 -39.40 -36.96 44.43
C GLU A 15 -38.19 -37.83 44.08
N GLU A 16 -38.41 -39.05 43.57
CA GLU A 16 -37.34 -39.93 43.11
C GLU A 16 -36.68 -39.37 41.84
N VAL A 17 -37.49 -38.78 40.94
CA VAL A 17 -36.98 -38.09 39.74
C VAL A 17 -36.15 -36.86 40.14
N ALA A 18 -36.63 -36.04 41.08
CA ALA A 18 -35.90 -34.87 41.57
C ALA A 18 -34.58 -35.26 42.27
N ARG A 19 -34.60 -36.33 43.06
CA ARG A 19 -33.41 -36.86 43.73
C ARG A 19 -32.41 -37.42 42.72
N GLY A 20 -32.88 -38.15 41.71
CA GLY A 20 -32.08 -38.65 40.61
C GLY A 20 -31.43 -37.52 39.81
N LEU A 21 -32.16 -36.46 39.49
CA LEU A 21 -31.62 -35.27 38.81
C LEU A 21 -30.55 -34.56 39.63
N ALA A 22 -30.77 -34.35 40.94
CA ALA A 22 -29.78 -33.72 41.81
C ALA A 22 -28.52 -34.58 42.02
N GLU A 23 -28.64 -35.90 41.92
CA GLU A 23 -27.52 -36.83 41.98
C GLU A 23 -26.76 -36.89 40.66
N LEU A 24 -27.47 -36.81 39.53
CA LEU A 24 -26.88 -36.67 38.20
C LEU A 24 -26.14 -35.35 38.05
N GLU A 25 -26.70 -34.25 38.56
CA GLU A 25 -26.08 -32.92 38.54
C GLU A 25 -24.81 -32.90 39.41
N ARG A 26 -24.84 -33.52 40.59
CA ARG A 26 -23.62 -33.73 41.40
C ARG A 26 -22.59 -34.61 40.71
N HIS A 27 -23.02 -35.69 40.06
CA HIS A 27 -22.11 -36.58 39.35
C HIS A 27 -21.46 -35.88 38.16
N VAL A 28 -22.23 -35.15 37.36
CA VAL A 28 -21.73 -34.34 36.25
C VAL A 28 -20.83 -33.22 36.75
N ALA A 29 -21.17 -32.54 37.84
CA ALA A 29 -20.30 -31.53 38.45
C ALA A 29 -18.98 -32.11 38.98
N SER A 30 -18.99 -33.36 39.46
CA SER A 30 -17.78 -34.07 39.91
C SER A 30 -16.90 -34.61 38.77
N GLN A 31 -17.50 -34.86 37.61
CA GLN A 31 -16.85 -35.39 36.40
C GLN A 31 -16.49 -34.29 35.39
N ALA A 32 -17.03 -33.07 35.56
CA ALA A 32 -16.69 -31.94 34.73
C ALA A 32 -15.20 -31.63 34.91
N PRO A 33 -14.37 -31.76 33.85
CA PRO A 33 -12.97 -31.41 33.95
C PRO A 33 -12.90 -29.94 34.40
N ALA A 34 -12.20 -29.68 35.49
CA ALA A 34 -11.96 -28.32 35.97
C ALA A 34 -11.45 -27.51 34.77
N ALA A 35 -12.17 -26.44 34.41
CA ALA A 35 -11.73 -25.55 33.37
C ALA A 35 -10.29 -25.16 33.69
N PRO A 36 -9.31 -25.44 32.81
CA PRO A 36 -7.92 -25.20 33.15
C PRO A 36 -7.77 -23.73 33.49
N SER A 37 -7.28 -23.45 34.70
CA SER A 37 -6.94 -22.10 35.11
C SER A 37 -5.98 -21.53 34.06
N PRO A 38 -6.19 -20.30 33.55
CA PRO A 38 -5.38 -19.73 32.47
C PRO A 38 -3.86 -19.69 32.78
N ALA A 39 -3.49 -19.90 34.05
CA ALA A 39 -2.12 -19.92 34.54
C ALA A 39 -1.34 -21.23 34.24
N GLU A 40 -1.98 -22.33 33.83
CA GLU A 40 -1.34 -23.67 33.85
C GLU A 40 -1.26 -24.38 32.49
N LEU A 41 -0.97 -23.64 31.41
CA LEU A 41 -0.52 -24.26 30.17
C LEU A 41 1.01 -24.25 30.12
N PRO A 42 1.68 -25.40 30.31
CA PRO A 42 3.15 -25.46 30.32
C PRO A 42 3.70 -24.95 28.98
N GLY A 43 4.57 -23.93 29.04
CA GLY A 43 5.25 -23.35 27.88
C GLY A 43 4.69 -22.04 27.33
N ALA A 44 3.63 -21.46 27.91
CA ALA A 44 3.12 -20.16 27.46
C ALA A 44 4.07 -19.02 27.88
N THR A 45 4.64 -18.30 26.90
CA THR A 45 5.45 -17.11 27.19
C THR A 45 4.57 -16.00 27.80
N ARG A 46 5.16 -15.09 28.58
CA ARG A 46 4.45 -13.91 29.14
C ARG A 46 3.70 -13.10 28.07
N ARG A 47 4.20 -13.09 26.82
CA ARG A 47 3.54 -12.45 25.67
C ARG A 47 2.22 -13.13 25.31
N VAL A 48 2.18 -14.47 25.33
CA VAL A 48 0.97 -15.25 25.03
C VAL A 48 -0.08 -15.07 26.12
N LEU A 49 0.33 -15.07 27.40
CA LEU A 49 -0.60 -14.84 28.51
C LEU A 49 -1.25 -13.44 28.44
N ARG A 50 -0.46 -12.41 28.14
CA ARG A 50 -0.97 -11.05 27.94
C ARG A 50 -1.94 -10.96 26.75
N LEU A 51 -1.61 -11.54 25.60
CA LEU A 51 -2.50 -11.56 24.44
C LEU A 51 -3.81 -12.28 24.73
N ARG A 52 -3.79 -13.36 25.53
CA ARG A 52 -5.01 -14.06 25.95
C ARG A 52 -5.88 -13.21 26.87
N ALA A 53 -5.28 -12.48 27.80
CA ALA A 53 -6.01 -11.54 28.64
C ALA A 53 -6.66 -10.42 27.80
N GLU A 54 -5.92 -9.84 26.85
CA GLU A 54 -6.45 -8.84 25.90
C GLU A 54 -7.62 -9.39 25.06
N VAL A 55 -7.53 -10.64 24.58
CA VAL A 55 -8.62 -11.30 23.84
C VAL A 55 -9.84 -11.56 24.72
N ALA A 56 -9.65 -12.01 25.97
CA ALA A 56 -10.74 -12.26 26.90
C ALA A 56 -11.50 -10.97 27.25
N GLU A 57 -10.77 -9.88 27.49
CA GLU A 57 -11.35 -8.55 27.69
C GLU A 57 -12.12 -8.08 26.44
N ALA A 58 -11.55 -8.26 25.25
CA ALA A 58 -12.21 -7.89 23.99
C ALA A 58 -13.53 -8.64 23.78
N HIS A 59 -13.61 -9.93 24.15
CA HIS A 59 -14.85 -10.69 24.10
C HIS A 59 -15.92 -10.14 25.07
N GLN A 60 -15.52 -9.82 26.31
CA GLN A 60 -16.45 -9.19 27.27
C GLN A 60 -16.95 -7.82 26.78
N LEU A 61 -16.08 -7.02 26.16
CA LEU A 61 -16.47 -5.75 25.54
C LEU A 61 -17.40 -5.96 24.35
N ALA A 62 -17.23 -7.02 23.56
CA ALA A 62 -18.12 -7.35 22.45
C ALA A 62 -19.52 -7.72 22.95
N ASP A 63 -19.62 -8.50 24.03
CA ASP A 63 -20.90 -8.87 24.66
C ASP A 63 -21.63 -7.62 25.19
N LEU A 64 -20.90 -6.70 25.82
CA LEU A 64 -21.45 -5.41 26.28
C LEU A 64 -21.86 -4.48 25.13
N GLN A 65 -21.20 -4.55 23.97
CA GLN A 65 -21.59 -3.79 22.77
C GLN A 65 -22.79 -4.41 22.05
N ALA A 66 -22.98 -5.72 22.17
CA ALA A 66 -24.14 -6.44 21.65
C ALA A 66 -25.37 -6.27 22.55
N ASP A 67 -25.18 -5.81 23.79
CA ASP A 67 -26.24 -5.53 24.74
C ASP A 67 -27.14 -4.37 24.24
N ASP A 68 -28.35 -4.74 23.84
CA ASP A 68 -29.37 -3.81 23.36
C ASP A 68 -30.13 -3.12 24.51
N THR A 69 -29.86 -3.46 25.77
CA THR A 69 -30.50 -2.88 26.97
C THR A 69 -30.49 -1.34 26.97
N PRO A 70 -29.39 -0.63 26.67
CA PRO A 70 -29.39 0.84 26.54
C PRO A 70 -30.23 1.39 25.37
N LEU A 71 -30.66 0.55 24.41
CA LEU A 71 -31.49 0.88 23.25
C LEU A 71 -32.96 0.43 23.41
N MET A 72 -33.34 -0.07 24.60
CA MET A 72 -34.71 -0.51 24.90
C MET A 72 -35.72 0.64 25.06
N LEU A 73 -35.25 1.90 25.03
CA LEU A 73 -36.08 3.10 24.97
C LEU A 73 -36.44 3.51 23.52
N ASP A 74 -35.80 2.89 22.51
CA ASP A 74 -35.95 3.24 21.10
C ASP A 74 -36.80 2.23 20.31
N THR A 75 -37.52 2.71 19.30
CA THR A 75 -38.20 1.84 18.32
C THR A 75 -37.19 1.00 17.51
N PRO A 76 -37.58 -0.19 16.99
CA PRO A 76 -36.68 -1.04 16.19
C PRO A 76 -36.05 -0.35 14.98
N LYS A 77 -36.76 0.60 14.36
CA LYS A 77 -36.24 1.40 13.23
C LYS A 77 -35.11 2.33 13.68
N VAL A 78 -35.26 2.99 14.82
CA VAL A 78 -34.24 3.90 15.39
C VAL A 78 -33.00 3.10 15.80
N ARG A 79 -33.17 1.94 16.43
CA ARG A 79 -32.08 1.03 16.79
C ARG A 79 -31.23 0.64 15.57
N LYS A 80 -31.87 0.21 14.47
CA LYS A 80 -31.18 -0.15 13.23
C LYS A 80 -30.37 1.02 12.66
N ARG A 81 -30.94 2.23 12.63
CA ARG A 81 -30.27 3.42 12.12
C ARG A 81 -29.10 3.86 13.01
N ARG A 82 -29.23 3.76 14.34
CA ARG A 82 -28.13 4.03 15.29
C ARG A 82 -26.97 3.05 15.13
N LYS A 83 -27.25 1.75 14.98
CA LYS A 83 -26.22 0.73 14.70
C LYS A 83 -25.47 1.04 13.39
N GLN A 84 -26.19 1.37 12.31
CA GLN A 84 -25.58 1.77 11.03
C GLN A 84 -24.71 3.04 11.17
N ALA A 85 -25.17 4.04 11.93
CA ALA A 85 -24.40 5.26 12.16
C ALA A 85 -23.13 5.01 12.98
N GLN A 86 -23.20 4.15 14.00
CA GLN A 86 -22.03 3.74 14.79
C GLN A 86 -21.02 2.95 13.95
N GLU A 87 -21.49 2.02 13.11
CA GLU A 87 -20.65 1.28 12.18
C GLU A 87 -19.96 2.23 11.17
N ALA A 88 -20.72 3.15 10.58
CA ALA A 88 -20.18 4.16 9.67
C ALA A 88 -19.13 5.06 10.36
N ALA A 89 -19.36 5.46 11.61
CA ALA A 89 -18.40 6.24 12.39
C ALA A 89 -17.11 5.45 12.69
N ARG A 90 -17.22 4.15 13.03
CA ARG A 90 -16.07 3.26 13.23
C ARG A 90 -15.27 3.08 11.93
N LEU A 91 -15.95 2.84 10.81
CA LEU A 91 -15.32 2.75 9.49
C LEU A 91 -14.66 4.06 9.09
N HIS A 92 -15.28 5.20 9.39
CA HIS A 92 -14.70 6.52 9.13
C HIS A 92 -13.44 6.75 9.98
N ALA A 93 -13.49 6.42 11.27
CA ALA A 93 -12.32 6.51 12.14
C ALA A 93 -11.17 5.60 11.65
N LEU A 94 -11.48 4.37 11.22
CA LEU A 94 -10.51 3.45 10.63
C LEU A 94 -9.95 3.99 9.30
N ALA A 95 -10.77 4.65 8.48
CA ALA A 95 -10.32 5.27 7.24
C ALA A 95 -9.40 6.49 7.48
N GLN A 96 -9.51 7.16 8.63
CA GLN A 96 -8.63 8.25 9.03
C GLN A 96 -7.29 7.76 9.59
N ASP A 97 -7.17 6.48 10.00
CA ASP A 97 -5.95 5.89 10.53
C ASP A 97 -4.79 6.05 9.52
N PRO A 98 -3.66 6.69 9.92
CA PRO A 98 -2.41 6.73 9.17
C PRO A 98 -2.01 5.42 8.49
N GLN A 99 -2.09 4.30 9.21
CA GLN A 99 -1.67 3.00 8.72
C GLN A 99 -2.62 2.48 7.64
N MET A 100 -3.93 2.70 7.82
CA MET A 100 -4.93 2.35 6.82
C MET A 100 -4.75 3.18 5.54
N ARG A 101 -4.50 4.49 5.66
CA ARG A 101 -4.24 5.37 4.52
C ARG A 101 -2.97 4.97 3.77
N ALA A 102 -1.89 4.63 4.49
CA ALA A 102 -0.66 4.12 3.90
C ALA A 102 -0.89 2.80 3.14
N TRP A 103 -1.66 1.86 3.73
CA TRP A 103 -2.02 0.60 3.07
C TRP A 103 -2.86 0.83 1.82
N GLN A 104 -3.88 1.70 1.88
CA GLN A 104 -4.72 2.05 0.74
C GLN A 104 -3.90 2.68 -0.39
N ALA A 105 -2.98 3.61 -0.05
CA ALA A 105 -2.08 4.24 -1.01
C ALA A 105 -1.13 3.20 -1.64
N ALA A 106 -0.54 2.29 -0.85
CA ALA A 106 0.31 1.22 -1.38
C ALA A 106 -0.47 0.28 -2.31
N ARG A 107 -1.70 -0.08 -1.96
CA ARG A 107 -2.59 -0.91 -2.79
C ARG A 107 -2.94 -0.21 -4.11
N MET A 108 -3.31 1.07 -4.04
CA MET A 108 -3.63 1.86 -5.24
C MET A 108 -2.41 2.03 -6.13
N ARG A 109 -1.24 2.34 -5.55
CA ARG A 109 0.03 2.39 -6.27
C ARG A 109 0.31 1.08 -7.00
N ARG A 110 0.15 -0.07 -6.34
CA ARG A 110 0.33 -1.38 -6.96
C ARG A 110 -0.65 -1.59 -8.13
N LEU A 111 -1.94 -1.28 -7.92
CA LEU A 111 -2.96 -1.39 -8.97
C LEU A 111 -2.61 -0.53 -10.20
N LEU A 112 -2.29 0.75 -9.99
CA LEU A 112 -1.95 1.68 -11.07
C LEU A 112 -0.69 1.27 -11.81
N VAL A 113 0.34 0.80 -11.10
CA VAL A 113 1.56 0.25 -11.73
C VAL A 113 1.20 -0.98 -12.57
N SER A 114 0.45 -1.93 -12.03
CA SER A 114 0.06 -3.13 -12.77
C SER A 114 -0.75 -2.80 -14.03
N VAL A 115 -1.74 -1.91 -13.92
CA VAL A 115 -2.53 -1.46 -15.08
C VAL A 115 -1.64 -0.74 -16.10
N ALA A 116 -0.77 0.17 -15.65
CA ALA A 116 0.17 0.87 -16.53
C ALA A 116 1.11 -0.10 -17.26
N MET A 117 1.63 -1.13 -16.60
CA MET A 117 2.48 -2.14 -17.22
C MET A 117 1.72 -2.97 -18.25
N VAL A 118 0.46 -3.34 -17.98
CA VAL A 118 -0.39 -4.03 -18.95
C VAL A 118 -0.65 -3.15 -20.17
N VAL A 119 -1.04 -1.89 -19.96
CA VAL A 119 -1.28 -0.93 -21.05
C VAL A 119 -0.01 -0.70 -21.88
N LEU A 120 1.14 -0.54 -21.23
CA LEU A 120 2.43 -0.40 -21.91
C LEU A 120 2.76 -1.63 -22.75
N ALA A 121 2.61 -2.85 -22.20
CA ALA A 121 2.86 -4.08 -22.93
C ALA A 121 1.95 -4.23 -24.16
N LEU A 122 0.65 -3.96 -24.02
CA LEU A 122 -0.30 -3.99 -25.13
C LEU A 122 0.04 -2.94 -26.20
N SER A 123 0.43 -1.74 -25.78
CA SER A 123 0.79 -0.65 -26.68
C SER A 123 2.07 -0.95 -27.48
N LEU A 124 3.07 -1.55 -26.82
CA LEU A 124 4.30 -2.00 -27.46
C LEU A 124 4.04 -3.18 -28.41
N ALA A 125 3.20 -4.13 -28.04
CA ALA A 125 2.80 -5.23 -28.92
C ALA A 125 2.08 -4.72 -30.17
N TRP A 126 1.17 -3.76 -30.01
CA TRP A 126 0.48 -3.10 -31.13
C TRP A 126 1.47 -2.36 -32.05
N SER A 127 2.35 -1.53 -31.49
CA SER A 127 3.42 -0.87 -32.25
C SER A 127 4.28 -1.88 -33.02
N THR A 128 4.65 -2.98 -32.34
CA THR A 128 5.49 -4.01 -32.93
C THR A 128 4.80 -4.69 -34.10
N ALA A 129 3.51 -4.99 -34.00
CA ALA A 129 2.75 -5.56 -35.11
C ALA A 129 2.73 -4.62 -36.33
N GLY A 130 2.53 -3.31 -36.11
CA GLY A 130 2.56 -2.30 -37.17
C GLY A 130 3.93 -2.21 -37.85
N VAL A 131 5.00 -2.10 -37.07
CA VAL A 131 6.38 -2.08 -37.60
C VAL A 131 6.75 -3.39 -38.27
N GLN A 132 6.30 -4.53 -37.75
CA GLN A 132 6.61 -5.83 -38.31
C GLN A 132 6.05 -5.98 -39.72
N GLN A 133 4.82 -5.51 -39.96
CA GLN A 133 4.22 -5.52 -41.29
C GLN A 133 5.05 -4.68 -42.28
N PHE A 134 5.55 -3.53 -41.84
CA PHE A 134 6.46 -2.69 -42.63
C PHE A 134 7.81 -3.37 -42.87
N ALA A 135 8.48 -3.82 -41.81
CA ALA A 135 9.84 -4.37 -41.85
C ALA A 135 9.94 -5.76 -42.48
N ALA A 136 8.83 -6.52 -42.53
CA ALA A 136 8.82 -7.82 -43.19
C ALA A 136 8.83 -7.71 -44.73
N GLU A 137 8.49 -6.55 -45.31
CA GLU A 137 8.53 -6.30 -46.76
C GLU A 137 7.87 -7.41 -47.61
N GLY A 138 6.76 -7.97 -47.13
CA GLY A 138 6.05 -9.06 -47.83
C GLY A 138 6.69 -10.45 -47.68
N ALA A 139 7.65 -10.62 -46.77
CA ALA A 139 8.26 -11.91 -46.46
C ALA A 139 7.17 -12.95 -46.09
N PRO A 140 7.34 -14.22 -46.52
CA PRO A 140 6.40 -15.28 -46.18
C PRO A 140 6.21 -15.43 -44.67
N ALA A 141 4.98 -15.65 -44.23
CA ALA A 141 4.68 -15.90 -42.83
C ALA A 141 5.55 -17.05 -42.30
N TRP A 142 6.07 -16.91 -41.08
CA TRP A 142 6.99 -17.84 -40.41
C TRP A 142 8.38 -18.02 -41.04
N SER A 143 8.70 -17.27 -42.11
CA SER A 143 10.08 -17.19 -42.58
C SER A 143 10.99 -16.52 -41.54
N PRO A 144 12.31 -16.79 -41.57
CA PRO A 144 13.26 -16.11 -40.69
C PRO A 144 13.14 -14.58 -40.77
N ALA A 145 12.99 -14.01 -41.98
CA ALA A 145 12.83 -12.57 -42.16
C ALA A 145 11.55 -12.04 -41.47
N TRP A 146 10.43 -12.74 -41.61
CA TRP A 146 9.17 -12.38 -40.95
C TRP A 146 9.29 -12.41 -39.42
N LEU A 147 10.01 -13.40 -38.88
CA LEU A 147 10.28 -13.50 -37.44
C LEU A 147 11.26 -12.43 -36.94
N PHE A 148 12.31 -12.12 -37.69
CA PHE A 148 13.26 -11.06 -37.31
C PHE A 148 12.62 -9.66 -37.35
N ALA A 149 11.67 -9.42 -38.25
CA ALA A 149 10.91 -8.18 -38.29
C ALA A 149 10.15 -7.90 -36.97
N TRP A 150 9.73 -8.93 -36.23
CA TRP A 150 9.14 -8.76 -34.89
C TRP A 150 10.11 -8.20 -33.84
N LEU A 151 11.43 -8.30 -34.05
CA LEU A 151 12.43 -7.85 -33.08
C LEU A 151 12.90 -6.41 -33.32
N VAL A 152 12.62 -5.84 -34.50
CA VAL A 152 13.04 -4.49 -34.88
C VAL A 152 12.49 -3.46 -33.90
N GLU A 153 11.18 -3.46 -33.70
CA GLU A 153 10.53 -2.49 -32.83
C GLU A 153 10.86 -2.69 -31.34
N PRO A 154 10.85 -3.91 -30.75
CA PRO A 154 11.27 -4.12 -29.37
C PRO A 154 12.70 -3.62 -29.09
N PHE A 155 13.63 -3.81 -30.02
CA PHE A 155 15.00 -3.30 -29.86
C PHE A 155 15.02 -1.77 -29.79
N MET A 156 14.31 -1.10 -30.70
CA MET A 156 14.20 0.36 -30.75
C MET A 156 13.46 0.93 -29.54
N SER A 157 12.30 0.34 -29.21
CA SER A 157 11.47 0.73 -28.09
C SER A 157 12.15 0.51 -26.74
N LEU A 158 12.93 -0.56 -26.55
CA LEU A 158 13.71 -0.76 -25.31
C LEU A 158 14.82 0.27 -25.17
N ALA A 159 15.53 0.60 -26.26
CA ALA A 159 16.54 1.65 -26.25
C ALA A 159 15.93 3.02 -25.91
N LEU A 160 14.78 3.35 -26.51
CA LEU A 160 14.03 4.56 -26.21
C LEU A 160 13.51 4.58 -24.77
N LEU A 161 12.99 3.44 -24.28
CA LEU A 161 12.49 3.29 -22.92
C LEU A 161 13.57 3.55 -21.88
N VAL A 162 14.80 3.09 -22.11
CA VAL A 162 15.94 3.39 -21.24
C VAL A 162 16.18 4.90 -21.17
N VAL A 163 16.18 5.58 -22.32
CA VAL A 163 16.43 7.03 -22.38
C VAL A 163 15.30 7.83 -21.73
N VAL A 164 14.05 7.62 -22.17
CA VAL A 164 12.87 8.35 -21.68
C VAL A 164 12.58 8.02 -20.23
N GLY A 165 12.68 6.74 -19.86
CA GLY A 165 12.50 6.26 -18.49
C GLY A 165 13.55 6.84 -17.54
N ALA A 166 14.82 6.88 -17.92
CA ALA A 166 15.87 7.50 -17.10
C ALA A 166 15.63 9.00 -16.92
N ARG A 167 15.27 9.73 -17.99
CA ARG A 167 14.95 11.16 -17.92
C ARG A 167 13.76 11.44 -17.00
N ALA A 168 12.66 10.70 -17.19
CA ALA A 168 11.45 10.85 -16.38
C ALA A 168 11.73 10.53 -14.90
N TYR A 169 12.43 9.42 -14.62
CA TYR A 169 12.82 9.04 -13.26
C TYR A 169 13.70 10.08 -12.58
N MET A 170 14.76 10.54 -13.25
CA MET A 170 15.67 11.56 -12.71
C MET A 170 14.97 12.91 -12.51
N GLY A 171 14.02 13.25 -13.38
CA GLY A 171 13.14 14.42 -13.21
C GLY A 171 12.36 14.38 -11.89
N THR A 172 11.86 13.21 -11.49
CA THR A 172 11.15 13.06 -10.20
C THR A 172 12.05 13.21 -8.97
N ARG A 173 13.37 13.11 -9.14
CA ARG A 173 14.38 13.30 -8.09
C ARG A 173 14.94 14.72 -8.05
N GLY A 174 14.36 15.65 -8.81
CA GLY A 174 14.85 17.02 -8.90
C GLY A 174 16.19 17.15 -9.64
N GLN A 175 16.59 16.13 -10.39
CA GLN A 175 17.85 16.08 -11.15
C GLN A 175 17.56 15.85 -12.65
N PRO A 176 16.81 16.74 -13.32
CA PRO A 176 16.42 16.51 -14.72
C PRO A 176 17.65 16.39 -15.63
N ILE A 177 17.71 15.34 -16.45
CA ILE A 177 18.79 15.18 -17.43
C ILE A 177 18.53 16.14 -18.61
N THR A 178 19.23 17.27 -18.63
CA THR A 178 19.15 18.28 -19.69
C THR A 178 20.32 18.14 -20.66
N ASN A 179 20.41 17.02 -21.37
CA ASN A 179 21.43 16.80 -22.39
C ASN A 179 20.79 16.82 -23.80
N ARG A 180 21.30 17.69 -24.69
CA ARG A 180 20.79 17.86 -26.06
C ARG A 180 20.98 16.62 -26.94
N ILE A 181 22.08 15.89 -26.77
CA ILE A 181 22.34 14.64 -27.51
C ILE A 181 21.27 13.62 -27.13
N LEU A 182 20.98 13.50 -25.85
CA LEU A 182 19.98 12.55 -25.37
C LEU A 182 18.58 12.89 -25.88
N THR A 183 18.21 14.17 -25.93
CA THR A 183 16.95 14.64 -26.55
C THR A 183 16.90 14.37 -28.06
N ARG A 184 18.02 14.51 -28.77
CA ARG A 184 18.08 14.17 -30.21
C ARG A 184 17.95 12.67 -30.45
N ILE A 185 18.59 11.85 -29.61
CA ILE A 185 18.48 10.38 -29.67
C ILE A 185 17.02 9.98 -29.43
N GLU A 186 16.40 10.49 -28.36
CA GLU A 186 14.98 10.28 -28.07
C GLU A 186 14.09 10.66 -29.27
N GLY A 187 14.27 11.86 -29.81
CA GLY A 187 13.53 12.33 -30.98
C GLY A 187 13.75 11.47 -32.23
N LEU A 188 14.96 10.94 -32.44
CA LEU A 188 15.27 10.04 -33.55
C LEU A 188 14.55 8.69 -33.40
N PHE A 189 14.65 8.05 -32.23
CA PHE A 189 13.96 6.77 -31.99
C PHE A 189 12.44 6.92 -32.09
N LEU A 190 11.89 8.01 -31.53
CA LEU A 190 10.47 8.34 -31.69
C LEU A 190 10.11 8.51 -33.17
N ALA A 191 10.84 9.34 -33.92
CA ALA A 191 10.56 9.57 -35.33
C ALA A 191 10.61 8.28 -36.15
N LEU A 192 11.54 7.37 -35.85
CA LEU A 192 11.62 6.07 -36.50
C LEU A 192 10.41 5.18 -36.18
N THR A 193 10.06 5.02 -34.91
CA THR A 193 8.89 4.20 -34.50
C THR A 193 7.58 4.76 -35.05
N PHE A 194 7.36 6.07 -34.91
CA PHE A 194 6.16 6.73 -35.46
C PHE A 194 6.15 6.67 -36.98
N GLY A 195 7.31 6.89 -37.61
CA GLY A 195 7.48 6.81 -39.06
C GLY A 195 7.08 5.43 -39.58
N MET A 196 7.66 4.35 -39.04
CA MET A 196 7.36 2.99 -39.49
C MET A 196 5.89 2.58 -39.27
N ASN A 197 5.27 3.00 -38.16
CA ASN A 197 3.85 2.71 -37.90
C ASN A 197 2.90 3.53 -38.79
N ALA A 198 3.22 4.80 -39.04
CA ALA A 198 2.35 5.68 -39.82
C ALA A 198 2.55 5.49 -41.33
N TRP A 199 3.79 5.18 -41.76
CA TRP A 199 4.21 5.24 -43.15
C TRP A 199 3.28 4.47 -44.07
N PRO A 200 2.92 3.19 -43.84
CA PRO A 200 2.05 2.44 -44.75
C PRO A 200 0.68 3.07 -45.00
N HIS A 201 0.23 3.97 -44.12
CA HIS A 201 -1.10 4.59 -44.16
C HIS A 201 -1.08 6.03 -44.70
N LEU A 202 0.06 6.52 -45.20
CA LEU A 202 0.19 7.86 -45.77
C LEU A 202 -0.25 7.87 -47.24
N PRO A 203 -0.81 8.99 -47.75
CA PRO A 203 -1.47 8.99 -49.06
C PRO A 203 -0.54 8.64 -50.24
N TRP A 204 0.78 8.79 -50.08
CA TRP A 204 1.79 8.48 -51.10
C TRP A 204 2.37 7.06 -51.00
N SER A 205 2.04 6.28 -49.97
CA SER A 205 2.53 4.91 -49.76
C SER A 205 1.43 3.86 -49.88
N LEU A 206 0.18 4.28 -50.06
CA LEU A 206 -0.95 3.37 -50.12
C LEU A 206 -0.86 2.46 -51.36
N PRO A 207 -1.27 1.20 -51.24
CA PRO A 207 -1.44 0.32 -52.40
C PRO A 207 -2.44 0.89 -53.40
N GLU A 208 -2.28 0.52 -54.68
CA GLU A 208 -3.21 0.92 -55.74
C GLU A 208 -4.65 0.48 -55.40
N GLY A 209 -5.59 1.43 -55.43
CA GLY A 209 -7.00 1.18 -55.15
C GLY A 209 -7.45 1.42 -53.70
N GLU A 210 -6.53 1.69 -52.77
CA GLU A 210 -6.88 2.10 -51.41
C GLU A 210 -7.10 3.61 -51.28
N THR A 211 -7.99 4.01 -50.36
CA THR A 211 -8.27 5.43 -50.09
C THR A 211 -7.62 5.86 -48.80
N PHE A 212 -7.03 7.05 -48.82
CA PHE A 212 -6.45 7.63 -47.62
C PHE A 212 -7.52 7.90 -46.56
N THR A 213 -7.24 7.46 -45.33
CA THR A 213 -8.07 7.78 -44.17
C THR A 213 -7.20 8.30 -43.02
N VAL A 214 -7.60 9.42 -42.43
CA VAL A 214 -6.95 9.93 -41.21
C VAL A 214 -7.07 8.92 -40.06
N GLY A 215 -8.19 8.20 -40.00
CA GLY A 215 -8.42 7.15 -39.01
C GLY A 215 -7.37 6.02 -39.08
N GLY A 216 -6.95 5.61 -40.28
CA GLY A 216 -5.92 4.59 -40.46
C GLY A 216 -4.57 5.01 -39.87
N VAL A 217 -4.14 6.25 -40.15
CA VAL A 217 -2.90 6.81 -39.56
C VAL A 217 -3.01 6.89 -38.04
N VAL A 218 -4.11 7.48 -37.52
CA VAL A 218 -4.34 7.65 -36.07
C VAL A 218 -4.33 6.30 -35.35
N LEU A 219 -4.94 5.27 -35.94
CA LEU A 219 -5.03 3.94 -35.36
C LEU A 219 -3.64 3.28 -35.19
N HIS A 220 -2.70 3.51 -36.10
CA HIS A 220 -1.38 2.88 -36.03
C HIS A 220 -0.38 3.66 -35.17
N ILE A 221 -0.56 4.98 -35.02
CA ILE A 221 0.27 5.78 -34.11
C ILE A 221 -0.17 5.70 -32.63
N ILE A 222 -1.35 5.13 -32.34
CA ILE A 222 -1.89 5.10 -30.97
C ILE A 222 -1.01 4.28 -30.03
N GLY A 223 -0.48 3.13 -30.48
CA GLY A 223 0.40 2.26 -29.69
C GLY A 223 1.66 2.99 -29.22
N PRO A 224 2.50 3.50 -30.14
CA PRO A 224 3.66 4.32 -29.77
C PRO A 224 3.32 5.50 -28.85
N THR A 225 2.23 6.21 -29.14
CA THR A 225 1.80 7.38 -28.34
C THR A 225 1.48 6.99 -26.90
N VAL A 226 0.68 5.93 -26.71
CA VAL A 226 0.30 5.46 -25.38
C VAL A 226 1.52 4.92 -24.63
N ALA A 227 2.43 4.21 -25.31
CA ALA A 227 3.66 3.72 -24.69
C ALA A 227 4.50 4.87 -24.11
N VAL A 228 4.79 5.90 -24.90
CA VAL A 228 5.53 7.09 -24.47
C VAL A 228 4.81 7.82 -23.33
N ALA A 229 3.48 7.96 -23.43
CA ALA A 229 2.67 8.60 -22.39
C ALA A 229 2.78 7.85 -21.05
N ILE A 230 2.67 6.52 -21.04
CA ILE A 230 2.79 5.71 -19.82
C ILE A 230 4.18 5.84 -19.21
N VAL A 231 5.24 5.71 -20.01
CA VAL A 231 6.63 5.79 -19.54
C VAL A 231 6.92 7.16 -18.93
N THR A 232 6.35 8.22 -19.50
CA THR A 232 6.53 9.59 -19.02
C THR A 232 5.70 9.87 -17.76
N ALA A 233 4.44 9.40 -17.72
CA ALA A 233 3.51 9.69 -16.64
C ALA A 233 3.75 8.84 -15.38
N LEU A 234 4.15 7.57 -15.54
CA LEU A 234 4.25 6.63 -14.42
C LEU A 234 5.22 7.12 -13.33
N PRO A 235 6.45 7.58 -13.62
CA PRO A 235 7.34 8.13 -12.59
C PRO A 235 6.71 9.32 -11.85
N ILE A 236 6.05 10.23 -12.57
CA ILE A 236 5.40 11.42 -11.98
C ILE A 236 4.30 11.00 -11.00
N ILE A 237 3.45 10.05 -11.40
CA ILE A 237 2.41 9.47 -10.53
C ILE A 237 3.04 8.83 -9.30
N LEU A 238 4.08 8.02 -9.48
CA LEU A 238 4.78 7.35 -8.38
C LEU A 238 5.44 8.34 -7.41
N ALA A 239 5.98 9.44 -7.90
CA ALA A 239 6.52 10.52 -7.08
C ALA A 239 5.42 11.22 -6.27
N ALA A 240 4.25 11.44 -6.86
CA ALA A 240 3.09 11.98 -6.15
C ALA A 240 2.65 11.05 -5.00
N PHE A 241 2.64 9.73 -5.19
CA PHE A 241 2.37 8.76 -4.13
C PHE A 241 3.39 8.83 -2.98
N ALA A 242 4.67 9.07 -3.30
CA ALA A 242 5.72 9.19 -2.28
C ALA A 242 5.57 10.45 -1.41
N ASN A 243 4.91 11.48 -1.94
CA ASN A 243 4.65 12.73 -1.23
C ASN A 243 3.32 12.72 -0.44
N LEU A 244 2.56 11.63 -0.46
CA LEU A 244 1.32 11.55 0.32
C LEU A 244 1.65 11.53 1.82
N ASP A 245 1.20 12.56 2.53
CA ASP A 245 1.30 12.61 3.98
C ASP A 245 0.32 11.60 4.60
N HIS A 246 0.88 10.49 5.09
CA HIS A 246 0.13 9.48 5.79
C HIS A 246 -0.05 9.79 7.28
N GLY A 247 0.31 10.99 7.76
CA GLY A 247 0.06 11.42 9.13
C GLY A 247 0.91 10.67 10.14
N THR A 248 2.22 10.59 9.92
CA THR A 248 3.19 10.10 10.89
C THR A 248 3.23 11.05 12.09
N ARG A 249 2.26 10.93 12.99
CA ARG A 249 2.48 11.31 14.38
C ARG A 249 3.44 10.26 14.93
N ALA A 250 4.65 10.68 15.24
CA ALA A 250 5.73 9.81 15.70
C ALA A 250 5.20 8.77 16.70
N PRO A 251 5.50 7.47 16.51
CA PRO A 251 5.10 6.47 17.49
C PRO A 251 5.81 6.79 18.79
N LEU A 252 5.05 7.13 19.84
CA LEU A 252 5.60 7.39 21.17
C LEU A 252 6.23 6.15 21.82
N THR A 253 6.18 4.97 21.19
CA THR A 253 6.85 3.76 21.66
C THR A 253 7.14 2.83 20.49
N GLY A 254 8.32 2.98 19.89
CA GLY A 254 8.81 2.03 18.90
C GLY A 254 10.32 2.09 18.84
N LEU A 255 10.99 1.17 19.54
CA LEU A 255 12.42 0.89 19.39
C LEU A 255 12.72 0.62 17.92
N THR A 256 13.15 1.65 17.19
CA THR A 256 13.73 1.51 15.86
C THR A 256 15.21 1.80 15.99
N TYR A 257 15.95 0.71 16.17
CA TYR A 257 17.36 0.66 15.86
C TYR A 257 17.49 0.77 14.33
N GLY A 258 17.61 1.99 13.84
CA GLY A 258 17.82 2.33 12.43
C GLY A 258 18.84 3.46 12.37
N GLY A 259 20.06 3.14 11.96
CA GLY A 259 21.19 4.04 12.00
C GLY A 259 21.01 5.32 11.17
N ASN A 260 21.50 6.43 11.72
CA ASN A 260 22.02 7.61 11.04
C ASN A 260 21.38 7.93 9.68
N ALA A 261 20.15 8.45 9.69
CA ALA A 261 19.57 9.10 8.53
C ALA A 261 19.02 10.47 8.92
N GLY A 262 19.92 11.47 8.88
CA GLY A 262 19.61 12.88 8.65
C GLY A 262 18.74 13.57 9.70
N VAL A 263 19.41 14.27 10.65
CA VAL A 263 18.77 15.42 11.29
C VAL A 263 18.27 16.34 10.20
N SER A 264 16.97 16.63 10.20
CA SER A 264 16.38 17.60 9.27
C SER A 264 17.10 18.94 9.42
N THR A 265 17.67 19.46 8.33
CA THR A 265 18.32 20.77 8.26
C THR A 265 17.44 21.88 8.84
N ALA A 266 16.12 21.73 8.73
CA ALA A 266 15.13 22.62 9.32
C ALA A 266 15.19 22.69 10.86
N LEU A 267 15.54 21.59 11.56
CA LEU A 267 15.71 21.60 13.02
C LEU A 267 16.97 22.36 13.44
N ILE A 268 18.04 22.26 12.64
CA ILE A 268 19.29 23.00 12.88
C ILE A 268 19.06 24.50 12.65
N GLU A 269 18.42 24.89 11.55
CA GLU A 269 18.10 26.29 11.28
C GLU A 269 17.17 26.88 12.35
N ARG A 270 16.13 26.15 12.75
CA ARG A 270 15.24 26.58 13.83
C ARG A 270 15.96 26.75 15.16
N ALA A 271 16.89 25.85 15.49
CA ALA A 271 17.71 25.99 16.69
C ALA A 271 18.57 27.26 16.63
N ARG A 272 19.16 27.60 15.47
CA ARG A 272 19.93 28.84 15.29
C ARG A 272 19.08 30.09 15.48
N THR A 273 17.87 30.12 14.91
CA THR A 273 16.94 31.25 15.09
C THR A 273 16.61 31.48 16.55
N LEU A 274 16.40 30.41 17.32
CA LEU A 274 16.13 30.48 18.75
C LEU A 274 17.35 30.90 19.58
N ILE A 275 18.56 30.57 19.15
CA ILE A 275 19.79 31.08 19.76
C ILE A 275 19.94 32.59 19.47
N ALA A 276 19.69 33.00 18.23
CA ALA A 276 19.78 34.41 17.81
C ALA A 276 18.71 35.29 18.50
N SER A 277 17.53 34.75 18.80
CA SER A 277 16.49 35.45 19.56
C SER A 277 16.71 35.46 21.08
N GLY A 278 17.75 34.76 21.57
CA GLY A 278 18.05 34.65 23.00
C GLY A 278 17.17 33.66 23.77
N GLU A 279 16.27 32.93 23.09
CA GLU A 279 15.41 31.91 23.70
C GLU A 279 16.19 30.62 24.06
N LEU A 280 17.27 30.34 23.33
CA LEU A 280 18.23 29.29 23.64
C LEU A 280 19.63 29.88 23.94
N PRO A 281 20.38 29.33 24.91
CA PRO A 281 21.76 29.73 25.16
C PRO A 281 22.65 29.34 23.97
N ALA A 282 23.79 30.02 23.81
CA ALA A 282 24.74 29.78 22.71
C ALA A 282 25.23 28.32 22.62
N GLU A 283 25.34 27.64 23.76
CA GLU A 283 25.63 26.20 23.83
C GLU A 283 24.48 25.44 24.52
N PRO A 284 23.39 25.12 23.80
CA PRO A 284 22.25 24.45 24.39
C PRO A 284 22.52 22.96 24.60
N SER A 285 22.12 22.43 25.75
CA SER A 285 22.16 20.98 26.01
C SER A 285 21.15 20.24 25.14
N ALA A 286 21.42 18.98 24.81
CA ALA A 286 20.49 18.14 24.03
C ALA A 286 19.10 18.05 24.68
N TYR A 287 19.04 18.03 26.01
CA TYR A 287 17.77 18.03 26.74
C TYR A 287 16.98 19.34 26.54
N ARG A 288 17.66 20.49 26.54
CA ARG A 288 17.02 21.79 26.30
C ARG A 288 16.55 21.93 24.86
N LEU A 289 17.34 21.45 23.90
CA LEU A 289 16.94 21.38 22.49
C LEU A 289 15.71 20.49 22.30
N GLN A 290 15.69 19.29 22.90
CA GLN A 290 14.56 18.38 22.84
C GLN A 290 13.27 19.05 23.35
N ARG A 291 13.33 19.69 24.52
CA ARG A 291 12.16 20.34 25.13
C ARG A 291 11.66 21.55 24.33
N THR A 292 12.57 22.30 23.71
CA THR A 292 12.23 23.54 22.99
C THR A 292 11.78 23.28 21.56
N LEU A 293 12.41 22.31 20.88
CA LEU A 293 12.08 21.94 19.50
C LEU A 293 10.97 20.87 19.41
N GLY A 294 10.67 20.18 20.52
CA GLY A 294 9.68 19.10 20.55
C GLY A 294 10.08 17.87 19.73
N CYS A 295 11.39 17.65 19.55
CA CYS A 295 11.93 16.54 18.76
C CYS A 295 12.32 15.32 19.62
N ALA A 296 12.70 14.22 18.98
CA ALA A 296 13.24 13.05 19.68
C ALA A 296 14.62 13.37 20.31
N MET A 297 15.00 12.63 21.35
CA MET A 297 16.26 12.87 22.07
C MET A 297 17.49 12.66 21.18
N ASP A 298 17.44 11.71 20.24
CA ASP A 298 18.55 11.44 19.34
C ASP A 298 18.70 12.54 18.27
N ASP A 299 17.59 13.09 17.77
CA ASP A 299 17.61 14.29 16.92
C ASP A 299 18.20 15.48 17.66
N ALA A 300 17.82 15.68 18.94
CA ALA A 300 18.34 16.78 19.75
C ALA A 300 19.85 16.66 20.03
N ARG A 301 20.36 15.43 20.20
CA ARG A 301 21.81 15.17 20.30
C ARG A 301 22.52 15.48 18.99
N ALA A 302 21.96 15.04 17.88
CA ALA A 302 22.58 15.26 16.59
C ALA A 302 22.50 16.74 16.13
N VAL A 303 21.44 17.49 16.48
CA VAL A 303 21.39 18.96 16.33
C VAL A 303 22.47 19.63 17.17
N ARG A 304 22.63 19.24 18.45
CA ARG A 304 23.69 19.77 19.32
C ARG A 304 25.07 19.54 18.73
N ASP A 305 25.34 18.33 18.24
CA ASP A 305 26.64 17.97 17.69
C ASP A 305 26.91 18.71 16.37
N ALA A 306 25.87 18.91 15.54
CA ALA A 306 25.96 19.74 14.33
C ALA A 306 26.20 21.22 14.63
N LEU A 307 25.59 21.78 15.68
CA LEU A 307 25.84 23.17 16.11
C LEU A 307 27.27 23.35 16.66
N ARG A 308 27.86 22.32 17.28
CA ARG A 308 29.24 22.35 17.79
C ARG A 308 30.31 22.18 16.73
N ASN A 309 29.98 21.46 15.65
CA ASN A 309 30.90 21.17 14.54
C ASN A 309 30.86 22.24 13.44
N ASP A 310 30.12 23.33 13.62
CA ASP A 310 30.09 24.44 12.66
C ASP A 310 31.31 25.36 12.89
N PRO A 311 32.17 25.59 11.87
CA PRO A 311 33.36 26.43 11.99
C PRO A 311 33.09 27.93 12.21
N THR A 312 31.83 28.36 12.32
CA THR A 312 31.44 29.77 12.53
C THR A 312 31.42 30.24 13.98
N THR A 313 31.59 29.35 14.98
CA THR A 313 31.62 29.71 16.42
C THR A 313 33.03 29.75 17.04
N GLY A 314 34.08 29.87 16.23
CA GLY A 314 35.47 29.88 16.70
C GLY A 314 36.29 31.05 16.17
N LYS A 315 36.01 32.27 16.64
CA LYS A 315 36.96 33.40 16.76
C LYS A 315 36.22 34.58 17.41
N ASP A 316 36.38 34.69 18.73
CA ASP A 316 36.61 35.96 19.43
C ASP A 316 37.79 35.72 20.38
#